data_AF-A0A6P2ASU4-F1
#
_entry.id   AF-A0A6P2ASU4-F1
#
_cell.length_a   1.000
_cell.length_b   1.000
_cell.length_c   1.000
_cell.angle_alpha   90.00
_cell.angle_beta   90.00
_cell.angle_gamma   90.00
#
_symmetry.space_group_name_H-M   'P 1'
#
loop_
_entity.id
_entity.type
_entity.pdbx_description
1 polymer ?
#
loop_
_entity_poly.entity_id
_entity_poly.type
_entity_poly.pdbx_seq_one_letter_code
_entity_poly.pdbx_strand_id
1 'polypeptide(L)'
;MFALIVLGCLTALIAPTGTAAIDHGVAAEVAQDISDLGSEVIVAQVEGMLSGSYYPNPQHSQLAGKQFIPMSGPSDPSGHATVVTTKWLGSSSGIASGVNKIYCWSSNDWINDGLLRSSSPSTVPPLPLPDEIKVFNHSWVGSGGSSAPFVIRRTDYLINRDDVLVIAGVNNSPPQRVLMSHMYNGISVGRAGGGHASEPTGLFADGPGRMKPEIVDTDSATSWTTARVSGAATALVHVARTTPQLKNEPLAERSEVIKAVLLAGASQPEYWSNLTLGSTLPLGVTEQPLDPIYGAGVANLEHSCSILAAGRLPGTSGIDAPFAESFGWDLASIPTNQSVAWKFEALAPVDEIVIVATWHRWINPANMDDWAIAEVHLRIERLEDKTAFPLTGLEGSSFYDVGNVVSQSSVDNVQMLRIEGLLPGRYKVSLERVDDHPNDWDVSIAWRWSDVLGNGQTPSGEREHNNNSFSIFAFLQLLNSWGVCPSDKDCPYDLNGDGQVGILDLLALLQKY
;
A
#
# COMPACT_ATOMS: atom_id res chain seq x y z
N MET A 1 -23.39 30.43 -0.35
CA MET A 1 -22.36 31.06 -1.20
C MET A 1 -21.86 29.96 -2.13
N PHE A 2 -22.29 29.97 -3.40
CA PHE A 2 -21.96 28.90 -4.34
C PHE A 2 -20.48 29.02 -4.74
N ALA A 3 -19.64 28.10 -4.27
CA ALA A 3 -18.26 27.98 -4.71
C ALA A 3 -18.23 27.18 -6.02
N LEU A 4 -17.60 27.74 -7.05
CA LEU A 4 -17.39 27.08 -8.33
C LEU A 4 -16.35 25.96 -8.13
N ILE A 5 -16.80 24.70 -8.04
CA ILE A 5 -15.91 23.53 -8.02
C ILE A 5 -15.45 23.30 -9.47
N VAL A 6 -14.18 23.55 -9.74
CA VAL A 6 -13.56 23.23 -11.04
C VAL A 6 -13.04 21.80 -10.98
N LEU A 7 -13.67 20.92 -11.76
CA LEU A 7 -13.29 19.52 -11.94
C LEU A 7 -12.71 19.34 -13.35
N GLY A 8 -11.64 18.58 -13.46
CA GLY A 8 -11.06 18.20 -14.75
C GLY A 8 -10.71 16.71 -14.75
N CYS A 9 -10.96 16.03 -15.87
CA CYS A 9 -10.39 14.72 -16.10
C CYS A 9 -9.04 14.84 -16.78
N LEU A 10 -8.19 13.85 -16.51
CA LEU A 10 -6.80 13.87 -16.88
C LEU A 10 -6.64 13.13 -18.23
N THR A 11 -6.77 13.83 -19.35
CA THR A 11 -6.49 13.25 -20.67
C THR A 11 -5.03 13.45 -21.04
N ALA A 12 -4.28 12.36 -21.21
CA ALA A 12 -2.99 12.37 -21.90
C ALA A 12 -3.16 11.91 -23.36
N LEU A 13 -2.45 12.53 -24.30
CA LEU A 13 -2.30 12.04 -25.66
C LEU A 13 -1.57 10.68 -25.63
N ILE A 14 -2.12 9.70 -26.33
CA ILE A 14 -1.57 8.35 -26.47
C ILE A 14 -0.26 8.44 -27.26
N ALA A 15 0.86 8.13 -26.61
CA ALA A 15 2.08 7.68 -27.26
C ALA A 15 2.39 6.27 -26.75
N PRO A 16 2.70 5.29 -27.62
CA PRO A 16 3.03 3.94 -27.18
C PRO A 16 4.46 3.97 -26.64
N THR A 17 4.61 3.88 -25.31
CA THR A 17 5.90 3.57 -24.68
C THR A 17 5.73 2.36 -23.77
N GLY A 18 6.72 1.47 -23.81
CA GLY A 18 6.68 0.11 -23.28
C GLY A 18 6.13 -0.01 -21.86
N THR A 19 5.31 -1.04 -21.68
CA THR A 19 4.77 -1.49 -20.41
C THR A 19 5.88 -2.08 -19.55
N ALA A 20 6.32 -1.37 -18.50
CA ALA A 20 6.76 -2.05 -17.29
C ALA A 20 5.47 -2.50 -16.59
N ALA A 21 5.09 -3.76 -16.80
CA ALA A 21 3.96 -4.37 -16.12
C ALA A 21 4.22 -4.35 -14.61
N ILE A 22 3.15 -4.22 -13.81
CA ILE A 22 3.16 -4.80 -12.46
C ILE A 22 3.52 -6.26 -12.70
N ASP A 23 4.57 -6.75 -12.03
CA ASP A 23 4.81 -8.18 -12.03
C ASP A 23 3.58 -8.86 -11.44
N HIS A 24 2.90 -9.62 -12.30
CA HIS A 24 1.71 -10.38 -11.94
C HIS A 24 2.08 -11.66 -11.18
N GLY A 25 3.35 -11.86 -10.84
CA GLY A 25 3.82 -12.92 -9.97
C GLY A 25 3.14 -12.78 -8.61
N VAL A 26 1.96 -13.36 -8.43
CA VAL A 26 1.51 -13.70 -7.09
C VAL A 26 2.33 -14.93 -6.70
N ALA A 27 3.06 -14.87 -5.59
CA ALA A 27 3.85 -15.99 -5.08
C ALA A 27 3.05 -17.30 -5.16
N ALA A 28 3.71 -18.42 -5.50
CA ALA A 28 3.07 -19.71 -5.79
C ALA A 28 2.16 -20.24 -4.65
N GLU A 29 2.30 -19.76 -3.42
CA GLU A 29 1.42 -20.09 -2.28
C GLU A 29 0.06 -19.35 -2.29
N VAL A 30 -0.06 -18.24 -3.02
CA VAL A 30 -1.31 -17.47 -3.24
C VAL A 30 -1.74 -17.56 -4.71
N ALA A 31 -1.48 -18.69 -5.37
CA ALA A 31 -1.85 -18.94 -6.76
C ALA A 31 -3.39 -19.04 -6.93
N GLN A 32 -4.07 -17.89 -6.90
CA GLN A 32 -5.41 -17.75 -7.44
C GLN A 32 -5.33 -17.50 -8.94
N ASP A 33 -6.31 -18.03 -9.67
CA ASP A 33 -6.50 -17.66 -11.07
C ASP A 33 -6.71 -16.14 -11.14
N ILE A 34 -5.79 -15.42 -11.78
CA ILE A 34 -5.83 -13.96 -11.93
C ILE A 34 -7.17 -13.50 -12.54
N SER A 35 -7.85 -14.39 -13.29
CA SER A 35 -9.17 -14.12 -13.84
C SER A 35 -10.29 -13.98 -12.79
N ASP A 36 -10.06 -14.43 -11.56
CA ASP A 36 -11.04 -14.37 -10.47
C ASP A 36 -10.69 -13.32 -9.39
N LEU A 37 -9.51 -12.69 -9.46
CA LEU A 37 -9.10 -11.66 -8.50
C LEU A 37 -10.13 -10.52 -8.43
N GLY A 38 -10.60 -10.24 -7.22
CA GLY A 38 -11.63 -9.22 -6.98
C GLY A 38 -13.07 -9.74 -7.10
N SER A 39 -13.29 -11.03 -7.35
CA SER A 39 -14.65 -11.58 -7.30
C SER A 39 -15.27 -11.38 -5.91
N GLU A 40 -16.59 -11.17 -5.91
CA GLU A 40 -17.40 -10.79 -4.74
C GLU A 40 -17.04 -9.43 -4.09
N VAL A 41 -16.03 -8.71 -4.59
CA VAL A 41 -15.76 -7.33 -4.17
C VAL A 41 -16.62 -6.38 -4.99
N ILE A 42 -17.43 -5.58 -4.30
CA ILE A 42 -18.24 -4.53 -4.92
C ILE A 42 -17.43 -3.24 -4.91
N VAL A 43 -17.36 -2.57 -6.05
CA VAL A 43 -16.53 -1.39 -6.21
C VAL A 43 -17.34 -0.20 -6.75
N ALA A 44 -16.76 0.98 -6.62
CA ALA A 44 -17.31 2.20 -7.15
C ALA A 44 -16.27 3.01 -7.93
N GLN A 45 -16.70 3.57 -9.05
CA GLN A 45 -15.90 4.49 -9.84
C GLN A 45 -16.58 5.86 -9.82
N VAL A 46 -15.86 6.86 -9.33
CA VAL A 46 -16.31 8.26 -9.30
C VAL A 46 -15.48 9.02 -10.31
N GLU A 47 -16.14 9.65 -11.29
CA GLU A 47 -15.47 10.29 -12.42
C GLU A 47 -15.81 11.77 -12.54
N GLY A 48 -14.81 12.57 -12.92
CA GLY A 48 -15.07 13.90 -13.44
C GLY A 48 -15.92 13.81 -14.72
N MET A 49 -16.83 14.76 -14.90
CA MET A 49 -17.60 14.82 -16.14
C MET A 49 -16.71 15.36 -17.27
N LEU A 50 -16.45 14.54 -18.28
CA LEU A 50 -15.88 14.98 -19.57
C LEU A 50 -17.01 15.10 -20.58
N SER A 51 -17.21 16.32 -21.12
CA SER A 51 -18.30 16.57 -22.07
C SER A 51 -19.67 16.11 -21.55
N GLY A 52 -19.90 16.24 -20.23
CA GLY A 52 -21.12 15.80 -19.55
C GLY A 52 -21.21 14.28 -19.27
N SER A 53 -20.20 13.51 -19.64
CA SER A 53 -20.18 12.05 -19.49
C SER A 53 -19.26 11.60 -18.37
N TYR A 54 -19.73 10.66 -17.53
CA TYR A 54 -18.95 10.08 -16.43
C TYR A 54 -18.95 8.54 -16.45
N TYR A 55 -19.81 7.94 -17.27
CA TYR A 55 -20.12 6.52 -17.19
C TYR A 55 -19.17 5.68 -18.06
N PRO A 56 -18.61 4.55 -17.58
CA PRO A 56 -17.85 3.64 -18.42
C PRO A 56 -18.71 3.03 -19.53
N ASN A 57 -18.13 2.69 -20.68
CA ASN A 57 -18.82 1.98 -21.76
C ASN A 57 -19.04 0.50 -21.42
N PRO A 58 -20.27 0.04 -21.09
CA PRO A 58 -20.51 -1.35 -20.72
C PRO A 58 -20.37 -2.32 -21.91
N GLN A 59 -20.42 -1.81 -23.14
CA GLN A 59 -20.25 -2.61 -24.36
C GLN A 59 -18.78 -2.81 -24.75
N HIS A 60 -17.84 -2.23 -24.01
CA HIS A 60 -16.42 -2.47 -24.25
C HIS A 60 -16.08 -3.94 -23.95
N SER A 61 -15.34 -4.61 -24.84
CA SER A 61 -15.07 -6.05 -24.75
C SER A 61 -14.40 -6.48 -23.44
N GLN A 62 -13.46 -5.67 -22.93
CA GLN A 62 -12.80 -5.87 -21.62
C GLN A 62 -13.76 -5.83 -20.42
N LEU A 63 -14.97 -5.27 -20.57
CA LEU A 63 -15.94 -5.04 -19.51
C LEU A 63 -17.21 -5.88 -19.70
N ALA A 64 -17.21 -6.79 -20.68
CA ALA A 64 -18.35 -7.64 -20.98
C ALA A 64 -18.74 -8.49 -19.76
N GLY A 65 -20.04 -8.60 -19.50
CA GLY A 65 -20.59 -9.37 -18.38
C GLY A 65 -20.63 -8.62 -17.04
N LYS A 66 -19.98 -7.45 -16.93
CA LYS A 66 -20.00 -6.64 -15.71
C LYS A 66 -21.27 -5.78 -15.63
N GLN A 67 -21.78 -5.62 -14.41
CA GLN A 67 -22.93 -4.80 -14.09
C GLN A 67 -22.48 -3.40 -13.65
N PHE A 68 -22.88 -2.38 -14.42
CA PHE A 68 -22.67 -0.98 -14.08
C PHE A 68 -23.98 -0.36 -13.59
N ILE A 69 -23.91 0.39 -12.48
CA ILE A 69 -25.08 1.00 -11.83
C ILE A 69 -24.88 2.53 -11.80
N PRO A 70 -25.61 3.31 -12.60
CA PRO A 70 -25.47 4.76 -12.65
C PRO A 70 -26.15 5.40 -11.45
N MET A 71 -25.36 6.00 -10.57
CA MET A 71 -25.85 6.61 -9.34
C MET A 71 -26.16 8.10 -9.49
N SER A 72 -25.59 8.76 -10.49
CA SER A 72 -25.85 10.18 -10.81
C SER A 72 -26.80 10.36 -11.99
N GLY A 73 -27.67 9.39 -12.21
CA GLY A 73 -28.61 9.35 -13.33
C GLY A 73 -27.98 8.96 -14.68
N PRO A 74 -28.77 8.91 -15.76
CA PRO A 74 -28.29 8.50 -17.09
C PRO A 74 -27.13 9.36 -17.59
N SER A 75 -26.17 8.73 -18.26
CA SER A 75 -25.01 9.40 -18.84
C SER A 75 -24.50 8.60 -20.05
N ASP A 76 -24.02 9.32 -21.06
CA ASP A 76 -23.35 8.70 -22.19
C ASP A 76 -21.98 8.11 -21.77
N PRO A 77 -21.45 7.13 -22.52
CA PRO A 77 -20.13 6.60 -22.24
C PRO A 77 -19.01 7.63 -22.35
N SER A 78 -18.20 7.72 -21.29
CA SER A 78 -16.95 8.49 -21.25
C SER A 78 -15.77 7.61 -21.64
N GLY A 79 -14.97 8.06 -22.61
CA GLY A 79 -13.74 7.37 -23.01
C GLY A 79 -12.73 7.29 -21.86
N HIS A 80 -12.58 8.36 -21.08
CA HIS A 80 -11.70 8.38 -19.90
C HIS A 80 -12.17 7.36 -18.85
N ALA A 81 -13.45 7.43 -18.46
CA ALA A 81 -14.02 6.50 -17.49
C ALA A 81 -13.84 5.05 -17.94
N THR A 82 -14.08 4.77 -19.22
CA THR A 82 -13.89 3.44 -19.80
C THR A 82 -12.45 2.95 -19.65
N VAL A 83 -11.45 3.77 -19.97
CA VAL A 83 -10.03 3.36 -19.84
C VAL A 83 -9.62 3.18 -18.37
N VAL A 84 -10.10 4.03 -17.46
CA VAL A 84 -9.92 3.83 -16.01
C VAL A 84 -10.49 2.46 -15.60
N THR A 85 -11.72 2.15 -16.01
CA THR A 85 -12.34 0.86 -15.68
C THR A 85 -11.58 -0.31 -16.28
N THR A 86 -11.08 -0.23 -17.52
CA THR A 86 -10.36 -1.37 -18.12
C THR A 86 -9.00 -1.62 -17.48
N LYS A 87 -8.30 -0.57 -17.01
CA LYS A 87 -7.04 -0.69 -16.26
C LYS A 87 -7.23 -1.27 -14.86
N TRP A 88 -8.42 -1.07 -14.28
CA TRP A 88 -8.78 -1.60 -12.98
C TRP A 88 -9.34 -3.03 -13.08
N LEU A 89 -10.37 -3.22 -13.91
CA LEU A 89 -11.26 -4.39 -13.91
C LEU A 89 -11.31 -5.15 -15.25
N GLY A 90 -10.61 -4.68 -16.27
CA GLY A 90 -10.66 -5.28 -17.61
C GLY A 90 -10.27 -6.76 -17.60
N SER A 91 -10.95 -7.58 -18.39
CA SER A 91 -10.75 -9.03 -18.44
C SER A 91 -9.32 -9.48 -18.78
N SER A 92 -8.52 -8.65 -19.47
CA SER A 92 -7.11 -8.94 -19.76
C SER A 92 -6.15 -7.80 -19.42
N SER A 93 -6.66 -6.60 -19.12
CA SER A 93 -5.84 -5.44 -18.78
C SER A 93 -5.97 -4.98 -17.34
N GLY A 94 -6.99 -5.47 -16.64
CA GLY A 94 -7.26 -5.14 -15.25
C GLY A 94 -6.49 -6.03 -14.28
N ILE A 95 -6.34 -5.54 -13.06
CA ILE A 95 -5.73 -6.29 -11.96
C ILE A 95 -6.79 -7.09 -11.20
N ALA A 96 -7.99 -6.51 -11.05
CA ALA A 96 -9.11 -7.12 -10.32
C ALA A 96 -10.23 -7.51 -11.31
N SER A 97 -9.91 -8.43 -12.20
CA SER A 97 -10.79 -8.79 -13.32
C SER A 97 -12.07 -9.54 -12.91
N GLY A 98 -12.10 -10.15 -11.72
CA GLY A 98 -13.26 -10.90 -11.18
C GLY A 98 -14.40 -10.02 -10.67
N VAL A 99 -14.20 -8.70 -10.50
CA VAL A 99 -15.27 -7.78 -10.04
C VAL A 99 -16.42 -7.74 -11.04
N ASN A 100 -17.64 -7.98 -10.57
CA ASN A 100 -18.83 -8.01 -11.43
C ASN A 100 -19.79 -6.84 -11.22
N LYS A 101 -19.71 -6.11 -10.09
CA LYS A 101 -20.66 -5.04 -9.76
C LYS A 101 -19.94 -3.73 -9.49
N ILE A 102 -20.28 -2.70 -10.27
CA ILE A 102 -19.64 -1.39 -10.27
C ILE A 102 -20.69 -0.30 -10.12
N TYR A 103 -20.58 0.49 -9.06
CA TYR A 103 -21.37 1.70 -8.88
C TYR A 103 -20.65 2.89 -9.51
N CYS A 104 -21.34 3.66 -10.35
CA CYS A 104 -20.75 4.77 -11.08
C CYS A 104 -21.37 6.09 -10.64
N TRP A 105 -20.54 7.02 -10.18
CA TRP A 105 -20.96 8.38 -9.87
C TRP A 105 -20.25 9.40 -10.74
N SER A 106 -20.95 10.49 -11.02
CA SER A 106 -20.28 11.75 -11.36
C SER A 106 -19.71 12.36 -10.09
N SER A 107 -18.51 12.94 -10.15
CA SER A 107 -17.89 13.60 -9.01
C SER A 107 -18.72 14.77 -8.49
N ASN A 108 -19.41 15.50 -9.38
CA ASN A 108 -20.31 16.59 -8.99
C ASN A 108 -21.42 16.13 -8.06
N ASP A 109 -22.14 15.08 -8.44
CA ASP A 109 -23.23 14.53 -7.62
C ASP A 109 -22.67 13.84 -6.37
N TRP A 110 -21.59 13.07 -6.49
CA TRP A 110 -20.94 12.41 -5.36
C TRP A 110 -20.53 13.41 -4.26
N ILE A 111 -19.99 14.58 -4.63
CA ILE A 111 -19.58 15.64 -3.69
C ILE A 111 -20.79 16.40 -3.14
N ASN A 112 -21.60 16.99 -4.03
CA ASN A 112 -22.50 18.09 -3.67
C ASN A 112 -23.74 17.62 -2.91
N ASP A 113 -24.80 17.22 -3.60
CA ASP A 113 -26.08 16.85 -3.00
C ASP A 113 -26.29 15.33 -2.91
N GLY A 114 -25.46 14.54 -3.60
CA GLY A 114 -25.52 13.08 -3.62
C GLY A 114 -24.85 12.45 -2.40
N LEU A 115 -23.83 11.61 -2.59
CA LEU A 115 -23.31 10.77 -1.50
C LEU A 115 -22.75 11.58 -0.33
N LEU A 116 -21.78 12.46 -0.57
CA LEU A 116 -21.11 13.20 0.49
C LEU A 116 -21.97 14.29 1.09
N ARG A 117 -22.94 14.86 0.35
CA ARG A 117 -23.80 15.96 0.80
C ARG A 117 -23.02 17.21 1.25
N SER A 118 -21.93 17.58 0.58
CA SER A 118 -21.10 18.73 0.97
C SER A 118 -21.81 20.10 0.86
N SER A 119 -22.95 20.17 0.18
CA SER A 119 -23.83 21.34 0.17
C SER A 119 -24.63 21.50 1.48
N SER A 120 -24.72 20.43 2.28
CA SER A 120 -25.48 20.40 3.53
C SER A 120 -24.62 20.86 4.73
N PRO A 121 -25.23 21.38 5.81
CA PRO A 121 -24.51 21.76 7.03
C PRO A 121 -23.67 20.62 7.62
N SER A 122 -22.66 20.96 8.43
CA SER A 122 -21.74 20.00 9.08
C SER A 122 -22.43 18.99 10.01
N THR A 123 -23.65 19.25 10.44
CA THR A 123 -24.48 18.35 11.25
C THR A 123 -25.21 17.28 10.43
N VAL A 124 -25.10 17.33 9.10
CA VAL A 124 -25.75 16.38 8.19
C VAL A 124 -24.70 15.45 7.60
N PRO A 125 -24.64 14.17 7.98
CA PRO A 125 -23.62 13.25 7.50
C PRO A 125 -23.82 12.85 6.02
N PRO A 126 -22.80 12.28 5.37
CA PRO A 126 -22.95 11.57 4.10
C PRO A 126 -24.07 10.53 4.12
N LEU A 127 -24.70 10.28 2.97
CA LEU A 127 -25.68 9.20 2.82
C LEU A 127 -25.05 7.83 3.10
N PRO A 128 -25.82 6.84 3.57
CA PRO A 128 -25.33 5.46 3.63
C PRO A 128 -25.00 4.96 2.22
N LEU A 129 -24.04 4.05 2.12
CA LEU A 129 -23.74 3.39 0.86
C LEU A 129 -24.93 2.53 0.40
N PRO A 130 -25.20 2.45 -0.91
CA PRO A 130 -26.30 1.66 -1.45
C PRO A 130 -26.08 0.14 -1.36
N ASP A 131 -24.85 -0.29 -1.04
CA ASP A 131 -24.41 -1.69 -0.99
C ASP A 131 -23.09 -1.78 -0.20
N GLU A 132 -22.53 -2.98 -0.06
CA GLU A 132 -21.23 -3.28 0.54
C GLU A 132 -20.05 -2.89 -0.38
N ILE A 133 -20.11 -1.68 -0.96
CA ILE A 133 -19.01 -1.13 -1.77
C ILE A 133 -17.78 -1.04 -0.87
N LYS A 134 -16.69 -1.68 -1.29
CA LYS A 134 -15.45 -1.73 -0.50
C LYS A 134 -14.36 -0.80 -1.03
N VAL A 135 -14.33 -0.54 -2.34
CA VAL A 135 -13.27 0.23 -3.00
C VAL A 135 -13.86 1.31 -3.90
N PHE A 136 -13.42 2.55 -3.70
CA PHE A 136 -13.71 3.72 -4.53
C PHE A 136 -12.46 4.14 -5.30
N ASN A 137 -12.59 4.24 -6.63
CA ASN A 137 -11.61 4.88 -7.48
C ASN A 137 -12.01 6.33 -7.81
N HIS A 138 -11.07 7.26 -7.61
CA HIS A 138 -11.20 8.68 -7.93
C HIS A 138 -10.07 9.13 -8.87
N SER A 139 -10.16 8.71 -10.13
CA SER A 139 -9.23 9.12 -11.20
C SER A 139 -9.53 10.51 -11.78
N TRP A 140 -9.75 11.51 -10.92
CA TRP A 140 -10.00 12.91 -11.29
C TRP A 140 -9.41 13.86 -10.25
N VAL A 141 -9.26 15.12 -10.61
CA VAL A 141 -8.76 16.15 -9.70
C VAL A 141 -9.67 17.38 -9.66
N GLY A 142 -9.68 18.07 -8.52
CA GLY A 142 -10.41 19.31 -8.31
C GLY A 142 -9.76 20.18 -7.24
N SER A 143 -10.01 21.48 -7.29
CA SER A 143 -9.49 22.40 -6.26
C SER A 143 -10.38 22.48 -5.02
N GLY A 144 -11.71 22.37 -5.19
CA GLY A 144 -12.70 22.55 -4.11
C GLY A 144 -12.76 23.97 -3.51
N GLY A 145 -11.82 24.86 -3.84
CA GLY A 145 -11.73 26.20 -3.26
C GLY A 145 -11.72 26.16 -1.74
N SER A 146 -12.42 27.09 -1.09
CA SER A 146 -12.56 27.11 0.38
C SER A 146 -13.39 25.96 0.95
N SER A 147 -14.12 25.21 0.11
CA SER A 147 -14.93 24.07 0.57
C SER A 147 -14.16 22.76 0.62
N ALA A 148 -12.95 22.71 0.05
CA ALA A 148 -12.17 21.47 -0.06
C ALA A 148 -11.96 20.76 1.29
N PRO A 149 -11.54 21.45 2.38
CA PRO A 149 -11.39 20.80 3.68
C PRO A 149 -12.65 20.08 4.16
N PHE A 150 -13.82 20.69 3.98
CA PHE A 150 -15.09 20.10 4.38
C PHE A 150 -15.46 18.85 3.59
N VAL A 151 -15.19 18.84 2.28
CA VAL A 151 -15.38 17.66 1.41
C VAL A 151 -14.44 16.51 1.84
N ILE A 152 -13.19 16.84 2.15
CA ILE A 152 -12.19 15.86 2.60
C ILE A 152 -12.59 15.25 3.96
N ARG A 153 -13.08 16.05 4.93
CA ARG A 153 -13.61 15.54 6.21
C ARG A 153 -14.79 14.60 6.04
N ARG A 154 -15.75 14.95 5.18
CA ARG A 154 -16.89 14.07 4.86
C ARG A 154 -16.45 12.75 4.25
N THR A 155 -15.37 12.76 3.46
CA THR A 155 -14.83 11.54 2.87
C THR A 155 -14.09 10.69 3.90
N ASP A 156 -13.27 11.31 4.73
CA ASP A 156 -12.57 10.60 5.81
C ASP A 156 -13.55 10.01 6.84
N TYR A 157 -14.67 10.69 7.10
CA TYR A 157 -15.79 10.14 7.86
C TYR A 157 -16.43 8.93 7.16
N LEU A 158 -16.69 9.01 5.85
CA LEU A 158 -17.25 7.92 5.06
C LEU A 158 -16.34 6.68 5.14
N ILE A 159 -15.04 6.87 4.97
CA ILE A 159 -14.01 5.82 5.08
C ILE A 159 -14.10 5.11 6.43
N ASN A 160 -14.15 5.85 7.53
CA ASN A 160 -14.23 5.24 8.86
C ASN A 160 -15.56 4.56 9.15
N ARG A 161 -16.68 5.22 8.78
CA ARG A 161 -18.02 4.73 9.11
C ARG A 161 -18.32 3.41 8.39
N ASP A 162 -17.95 3.35 7.11
CA ASP A 162 -18.32 2.24 6.23
C ASP A 162 -17.15 1.29 5.92
N ASP A 163 -15.97 1.56 6.49
CA ASP A 163 -14.74 0.80 6.26
C ASP A 163 -14.41 0.60 4.77
N VAL A 164 -14.34 1.72 4.04
CA VAL A 164 -14.09 1.72 2.59
C VAL A 164 -12.71 2.27 2.23
N LEU A 165 -12.13 1.72 1.18
CA LEU A 165 -10.89 2.23 0.59
C LEU A 165 -11.23 3.30 -0.45
N VAL A 166 -10.69 4.51 -0.30
CA VAL A 166 -10.82 5.57 -1.31
C VAL A 166 -9.45 5.88 -1.89
N ILE A 167 -9.25 5.55 -3.16
CA ILE A 167 -8.00 5.73 -3.89
C ILE A 167 -8.16 6.87 -4.88
N ALA A 168 -7.31 7.90 -4.79
CA ALA A 168 -7.42 9.12 -5.58
C ALA A 168 -6.10 9.51 -6.27
N GLY A 169 -6.18 9.93 -7.53
CA GLY A 169 -5.00 10.39 -8.25
C GLY A 169 -4.56 11.78 -7.81
N VAL A 170 -3.24 12.01 -7.71
CA VAL A 170 -2.71 13.38 -7.67
C VAL A 170 -2.75 14.01 -9.07
N ASN A 171 -2.53 15.32 -9.17
CA ASN A 171 -2.53 16.01 -10.46
C ASN A 171 -1.34 15.57 -11.33
N ASN A 172 -1.52 15.48 -12.66
CA ASN A 172 -0.47 15.09 -13.62
C ASN A 172 0.67 16.12 -13.77
N SER A 173 0.60 17.21 -13.03
CA SER A 173 1.64 18.23 -12.96
C SER A 173 1.38 19.11 -11.74
N PRO A 174 2.40 19.80 -11.22
CA PRO A 174 2.18 20.88 -10.27
C PRO A 174 1.24 21.96 -10.82
N PRO A 175 0.48 22.66 -9.96
CA PRO A 175 0.40 22.49 -8.50
C PRO A 175 -0.50 21.31 -8.09
N GLN A 176 -0.45 20.95 -6.81
CA GLN A 176 -1.41 20.04 -6.19
C GLN A 176 -2.85 20.51 -6.38
N ARG A 177 -3.78 19.54 -6.42
CA ARG A 177 -5.22 19.76 -6.45
C ARG A 177 -5.82 19.05 -5.25
N VAL A 178 -6.44 19.81 -4.35
CA VAL A 178 -6.80 19.32 -3.00
C VAL A 178 -7.79 18.15 -3.06
N LEU A 179 -8.79 18.21 -3.94
CA LEU A 179 -9.76 17.14 -4.11
C LEU A 179 -9.27 16.12 -5.15
N MET A 180 -9.23 14.82 -4.87
CA MET A 180 -9.47 14.12 -3.59
C MET A 180 -8.15 13.65 -2.93
N SER A 181 -7.00 13.97 -3.50
CA SER A 181 -5.72 13.39 -3.06
C SER A 181 -5.26 13.83 -1.66
N HIS A 182 -5.83 14.89 -1.07
CA HIS A 182 -5.44 15.36 0.26
C HIS A 182 -6.18 14.66 1.42
N MET A 183 -6.91 13.56 1.18
CA MET A 183 -7.53 12.79 2.28
C MET A 183 -6.50 12.32 3.30
N TYR A 184 -6.91 12.17 4.55
CA TYR A 184 -6.09 11.48 5.56
C TYR A 184 -6.28 9.96 5.41
N ASN A 185 -7.52 9.51 5.36
CA ASN A 185 -7.87 8.09 5.47
C ASN A 185 -7.84 7.40 4.09
N GLY A 186 -7.80 8.17 3.01
CA GLY A 186 -7.65 7.65 1.65
C GLY A 186 -6.20 7.33 1.26
N ILE A 187 -6.02 6.94 0.00
CA ILE A 187 -4.72 6.66 -0.62
C ILE A 187 -4.57 7.53 -1.87
N SER A 188 -3.53 8.35 -1.91
CA SER A 188 -3.20 9.21 -3.03
C SER A 188 -2.13 8.58 -3.92
N VAL A 189 -2.34 8.65 -5.23
CA VAL A 189 -1.54 7.89 -6.21
C VAL A 189 -0.90 8.80 -7.24
N GLY A 190 0.43 8.71 -7.36
CA GLY A 190 1.24 9.39 -8.37
C GLY A 190 1.72 8.48 -9.49
N ARG A 191 2.80 8.89 -10.16
CA ARG A 191 3.44 8.19 -11.28
C ARG A 191 4.90 7.90 -10.96
N ALA A 192 5.35 6.68 -11.23
CA ALA A 192 6.76 6.32 -11.05
C ALA A 192 7.69 7.11 -12.00
N GLY A 193 7.15 7.68 -13.09
CA GLY A 193 7.90 8.62 -13.94
C GLY A 193 8.09 10.02 -13.34
N GLY A 194 7.61 10.30 -12.12
CA GLY A 194 7.74 11.58 -11.41
C GLY A 194 6.95 12.76 -11.99
N GLY A 195 6.26 12.57 -13.12
CA GLY A 195 5.46 13.60 -13.80
C GLY A 195 4.10 13.83 -13.14
N HIS A 196 4.07 14.16 -11.85
CA HIS A 196 2.87 14.46 -11.07
C HIS A 196 3.14 15.56 -10.04
N ALA A 197 2.10 16.05 -9.38
CA ALA A 197 2.24 16.95 -8.24
C ALA A 197 2.70 16.15 -7.00
N SER A 198 3.84 16.55 -6.44
CA SER A 198 4.54 15.90 -5.31
C SER A 198 4.79 16.84 -4.12
N GLU A 199 4.40 18.10 -4.23
CA GLU A 199 4.59 19.06 -3.14
C GLU A 199 3.75 18.66 -1.92
N PRO A 200 4.26 18.90 -0.68
CA PRO A 200 3.47 18.74 0.53
C PRO A 200 2.15 19.51 0.46
N THR A 201 1.16 19.03 1.20
CA THR A 201 -0.15 19.69 1.27
C THR A 201 0.00 21.15 1.70
N GLY A 202 -0.55 22.08 0.90
CA GLY A 202 -0.35 23.52 1.09
C GLY A 202 -1.08 24.09 2.31
N LEU A 203 -0.75 25.34 2.68
CA LEU A 203 -1.26 26.05 3.87
C LEU A 203 -2.79 26.12 4.00
N PHE A 204 -3.52 26.05 2.89
CA PHE A 204 -5.00 26.11 2.87
C PHE A 204 -5.66 24.73 2.77
N ALA A 205 -4.86 23.65 2.78
CA ALA A 205 -5.36 22.30 2.88
C ALA A 205 -5.82 22.00 4.31
N ASP A 206 -6.70 21.01 4.43
CA ASP A 206 -7.04 20.42 5.72
C ASP A 206 -5.84 19.62 6.22
N GLY A 207 -5.10 20.17 7.20
CA GLY A 207 -3.82 19.59 7.64
C GLY A 207 -2.68 19.84 6.66
N PRO A 208 -2.04 21.02 6.69
CA PRO A 208 -0.91 21.34 5.83
C PRO A 208 0.37 20.56 6.21
N GLY A 209 1.31 20.47 5.27
CA GLY A 209 2.65 19.89 5.50
C GLY A 209 2.75 18.38 5.24
N ARG A 210 1.60 17.68 5.12
CA ARG A 210 1.56 16.24 4.84
C ARG A 210 2.13 15.86 3.49
N MET A 211 2.75 14.68 3.42
CA MET A 211 3.37 14.13 2.22
C MET A 211 2.34 13.46 1.30
N LYS A 212 2.40 13.80 0.00
CA LYS A 212 1.55 13.24 -1.06
C LYS A 212 2.35 13.20 -2.38
N PRO A 213 2.20 12.18 -3.25
CA PRO A 213 1.33 11.02 -3.10
C PRO A 213 1.83 10.04 -2.04
N GLU A 214 0.96 9.11 -1.60
CA GLU A 214 1.36 8.04 -0.68
C GLU A 214 2.01 6.87 -1.40
N ILE A 215 1.68 6.65 -2.67
CA ILE A 215 2.24 5.56 -3.49
C ILE A 215 2.25 5.95 -4.96
N VAL A 216 3.08 5.30 -5.78
CA VAL A 216 3.07 5.50 -7.24
C VAL A 216 2.92 4.18 -7.99
N ASP A 217 2.60 4.24 -9.28
CA ASP A 217 2.60 3.09 -10.19
C ASP A 217 3.21 3.50 -11.55
N THR A 218 3.56 2.55 -12.40
CA THR A 218 4.40 2.73 -13.60
C THR A 218 3.66 3.29 -14.82
N ASP A 219 2.34 3.48 -14.75
CA ASP A 219 1.58 3.99 -15.90
C ASP A 219 1.80 5.51 -16.17
N SER A 220 1.46 5.91 -17.38
CA SER A 220 1.77 7.19 -18.01
C SER A 220 0.91 8.38 -17.55
N ALA A 221 -0.14 8.16 -16.75
CA ALA A 221 -0.96 9.24 -16.19
C ALA A 221 -1.52 8.82 -14.83
N THR A 222 -1.77 9.80 -13.95
CA THR A 222 -2.26 9.56 -12.60
C THR A 222 -3.63 8.87 -12.57
N SER A 223 -4.49 9.09 -13.57
CA SER A 223 -5.75 8.33 -13.71
C SER A 223 -5.52 6.83 -13.90
N TRP A 224 -4.50 6.46 -14.67
CA TRP A 224 -4.20 5.06 -14.96
C TRP A 224 -3.52 4.39 -13.78
N THR A 225 -2.58 5.09 -13.13
CA THR A 225 -1.92 4.59 -11.91
C THR A 225 -2.92 4.43 -10.77
N THR A 226 -3.84 5.38 -10.59
CA THR A 226 -4.93 5.29 -9.59
C THR A 226 -5.82 4.07 -9.86
N ALA A 227 -6.17 3.80 -11.12
CA ALA A 227 -6.94 2.61 -11.49
C ALA A 227 -6.21 1.31 -11.13
N ARG A 228 -4.89 1.26 -11.37
CA ARG A 228 -4.05 0.10 -11.07
C ARG A 228 -3.93 -0.13 -9.56
N VAL A 229 -3.65 0.92 -8.79
CA VAL A 229 -3.61 0.82 -7.31
C VAL A 229 -4.99 0.46 -6.73
N SER A 230 -6.08 0.95 -7.33
CA SER A 230 -7.44 0.51 -6.94
C SER A 230 -7.65 -0.98 -7.21
N GLY A 231 -7.09 -1.50 -8.31
CA GLY A 231 -7.06 -2.92 -8.61
C GLY A 231 -6.27 -3.74 -7.60
N ALA A 232 -5.08 -3.28 -7.21
CA ALA A 232 -4.30 -3.93 -6.15
C ALA A 232 -5.06 -3.95 -4.82
N ALA A 233 -5.67 -2.83 -4.42
CA ALA A 233 -6.50 -2.76 -3.21
C ALA A 233 -7.70 -3.73 -3.27
N THR A 234 -8.36 -3.82 -4.43
CA THR A 234 -9.48 -4.74 -4.66
C THR A 234 -9.03 -6.21 -4.58
N ALA A 235 -7.87 -6.53 -5.15
CA ALA A 235 -7.28 -7.86 -5.07
C ALA A 235 -6.94 -8.23 -3.62
N LEU A 236 -6.37 -7.32 -2.83
CA LEU A 236 -6.06 -7.58 -1.42
C LEU A 236 -7.31 -7.82 -0.57
N VAL A 237 -8.41 -7.07 -0.81
CA VAL A 237 -9.71 -7.36 -0.18
C VAL A 237 -10.19 -8.76 -0.52
N HIS A 238 -10.07 -9.17 -1.79
CA HIS A 238 -10.44 -10.51 -2.20
C HIS A 238 -9.55 -11.58 -1.51
N VAL A 239 -8.23 -11.36 -1.45
CA VAL A 239 -7.28 -12.23 -0.73
C VAL A 239 -7.63 -12.33 0.76
N ALA A 240 -7.95 -11.21 1.42
CA ALA A 240 -8.38 -11.22 2.82
C ALA A 240 -9.62 -12.11 3.06
N ARG A 241 -10.57 -12.12 2.11
CA ARG A 241 -11.81 -12.88 2.21
C ARG A 241 -11.68 -14.36 1.84
N THR A 242 -10.74 -14.68 0.95
CA THR A 242 -10.68 -16.01 0.31
C THR A 242 -9.50 -16.86 0.76
N THR A 243 -8.44 -16.26 1.29
CA THR A 243 -7.30 -17.00 1.84
C THR A 243 -7.74 -17.76 3.10
N PRO A 244 -7.62 -19.11 3.14
CA PRO A 244 -8.14 -19.92 4.24
C PRO A 244 -7.64 -19.50 5.63
N GLN A 245 -6.38 -19.07 5.73
CA GLN A 245 -5.74 -18.62 6.96
C GLN A 245 -6.34 -17.30 7.49
N LEU A 246 -6.89 -16.45 6.60
CA LEU A 246 -7.47 -15.15 6.92
C LEU A 246 -8.99 -15.19 7.11
N LYS A 247 -9.64 -16.32 6.80
CA LYS A 247 -11.10 -16.46 6.83
C LYS A 247 -11.77 -16.05 8.15
N ASN A 248 -11.06 -16.23 9.28
CA ASN A 248 -11.54 -15.86 10.62
C ASN A 248 -10.87 -14.60 11.16
N GLU A 249 -10.19 -13.84 10.31
CA GLU A 249 -9.48 -12.61 10.65
C GLU A 249 -10.14 -11.41 9.93
N PRO A 250 -11.25 -10.89 10.47
CA PRO A 250 -11.99 -9.81 9.84
C PRO A 250 -11.20 -8.49 9.79
N LEU A 251 -10.09 -8.37 10.53
CA LEU A 251 -9.24 -7.18 10.45
C LEU A 251 -8.41 -7.14 9.16
N ALA A 252 -8.23 -8.27 8.48
CA ALA A 252 -7.40 -8.36 7.27
C ALA A 252 -7.89 -7.46 6.13
N GLU A 253 -9.21 -7.19 6.06
CA GLU A 253 -9.78 -6.31 5.04
C GLU A 253 -10.05 -4.88 5.54
N ARG A 254 -9.64 -4.52 6.76
CA ARG A 254 -9.79 -3.16 7.28
C ARG A 254 -9.03 -2.19 6.41
N SER A 255 -9.62 -1.04 6.15
CA SER A 255 -9.06 -0.02 5.26
C SER A 255 -7.70 0.49 5.74
N GLU A 256 -7.48 0.60 7.05
CA GLU A 256 -6.17 0.90 7.66
C GLU A 256 -5.13 -0.17 7.32
N VAL A 257 -5.53 -1.46 7.41
CA VAL A 257 -4.65 -2.61 7.15
C VAL A 257 -4.28 -2.69 5.68
N ILE A 258 -5.26 -2.62 4.78
CA ILE A 258 -5.00 -2.66 3.34
C ILE A 258 -4.12 -1.47 2.91
N LYS A 259 -4.31 -0.29 3.50
CA LYS A 259 -3.41 0.85 3.28
C LYS A 259 -1.98 0.55 3.75
N ALA A 260 -1.79 0.10 4.99
CA ALA A 260 -0.47 -0.23 5.51
C ALA A 260 0.23 -1.31 4.67
N VAL A 261 -0.49 -2.36 4.29
CA VAL A 261 0.00 -3.47 3.45
C VAL A 261 0.44 -2.99 2.07
N LEU A 262 -0.37 -2.16 1.39
CA LEU A 262 0.01 -1.61 0.07
C LEU A 262 1.28 -0.76 0.14
N LEU A 263 1.40 0.06 1.18
CA LEU A 263 2.55 0.94 1.35
C LEU A 263 3.81 0.15 1.75
N ALA A 264 3.71 -0.80 2.67
CA ALA A 264 4.84 -1.66 3.05
C ALA A 264 5.26 -2.60 1.92
N GLY A 265 4.31 -3.03 1.09
CA GLY A 265 4.55 -3.87 -0.08
C GLY A 265 5.23 -3.12 -1.22
N ALA A 266 5.17 -1.79 -1.27
CA ALA A 266 5.77 -1.02 -2.35
C ALA A 266 7.27 -1.30 -2.53
N SER A 267 7.71 -1.32 -3.78
CA SER A 267 9.12 -1.45 -4.17
C SER A 267 9.75 -0.07 -4.27
N GLN A 268 10.84 0.17 -3.53
CA GLN A 268 11.55 1.43 -3.55
C GLN A 268 12.65 1.41 -4.64
N PRO A 269 12.65 2.36 -5.60
CA PRO A 269 13.76 2.49 -6.53
C PRO A 269 15.04 2.97 -5.83
N GLU A 270 16.21 2.78 -6.46
CA GLU A 270 17.53 3.13 -5.88
C GLU A 270 17.64 4.57 -5.37
N TYR A 271 16.95 5.52 -6.03
CA TYR A 271 16.95 6.94 -5.65
C TYR A 271 15.86 7.32 -4.64
N TRP A 272 15.08 6.36 -4.15
CA TRP A 272 14.05 6.62 -3.14
C TRP A 272 14.69 7.06 -1.84
N SER A 273 14.20 8.15 -1.26
CA SER A 273 14.65 8.60 0.05
C SER A 273 13.58 9.40 0.76
N ASN A 274 13.35 9.06 2.02
CA ASN A 274 12.56 9.85 2.96
C ASN A 274 13.45 10.85 3.76
N LEU A 275 14.44 11.42 3.06
CA LEU A 275 15.41 12.44 3.51
C LEU A 275 16.31 12.03 4.69
N THR A 276 16.70 10.77 4.75
CA THR A 276 17.46 10.21 5.87
C THR A 276 18.98 10.28 5.73
N LEU A 277 19.49 10.70 4.56
CA LEU A 277 20.93 10.76 4.30
C LEU A 277 21.53 12.15 4.57
N GLY A 278 22.27 12.24 5.69
CA GLY A 278 23.51 12.99 5.75
C GLY A 278 23.48 14.51 6.01
N SER A 279 22.37 15.12 6.47
CA SER A 279 22.37 16.59 6.64
C SER A 279 21.81 17.19 7.92
N THR A 280 21.19 16.44 8.84
CA THR A 280 20.92 16.95 10.20
C THR A 280 21.02 15.84 11.25
N LEU A 281 21.70 16.14 12.36
CA LEU A 281 21.65 15.30 13.56
C LEU A 281 20.25 15.40 14.17
N PRO A 282 19.69 14.29 14.70
CA PRO A 282 20.31 12.96 14.86
C PRO A 282 20.12 12.02 13.66
N LEU A 283 21.19 11.28 13.30
CA LEU A 283 21.16 10.25 12.26
C LEU A 283 20.09 9.18 12.54
N GLY A 284 19.43 8.72 11.48
CA GLY A 284 18.43 7.64 11.55
C GLY A 284 17.02 8.08 11.95
N VAL A 285 16.76 9.39 12.06
CA VAL A 285 15.44 9.95 12.36
C VAL A 285 14.90 10.71 11.16
N THR A 286 13.61 10.54 10.86
CA THR A 286 12.90 11.37 9.87
C THR A 286 11.59 11.92 10.43
N GLU A 287 11.25 13.13 10.00
CA GLU A 287 9.93 13.76 10.16
C GLU A 287 9.13 13.73 8.85
N GLN A 288 9.73 13.19 7.78
CA GLN A 288 9.13 13.01 6.47
C GLN A 288 9.09 11.51 6.21
N PRO A 289 7.97 10.82 6.49
CA PRO A 289 7.92 9.35 6.48
C PRO A 289 8.14 8.77 5.09
N LEU A 290 7.73 9.49 4.05
CA LEU A 290 7.71 9.03 2.66
C LEU A 290 8.75 9.76 1.80
N ASP A 291 9.02 9.25 0.61
CA ASP A 291 9.71 10.03 -0.42
C ASP A 291 8.76 11.09 -0.99
N PRO A 292 9.20 12.35 -1.19
CA PRO A 292 8.32 13.40 -1.71
C PRO A 292 7.70 13.10 -3.08
N ILE A 293 8.42 12.40 -3.97
CA ILE A 293 7.98 12.09 -5.33
C ILE A 293 7.31 10.71 -5.38
N TYR A 294 7.94 9.71 -4.77
CA TYR A 294 7.56 8.30 -4.91
C TYR A 294 6.63 7.82 -3.79
N GLY A 295 6.37 8.63 -2.77
CA GLY A 295 5.61 8.19 -1.60
C GLY A 295 6.31 7.02 -0.91
N ALA A 296 5.59 5.94 -0.64
CA ALA A 296 6.17 4.69 -0.15
C ALA A 296 6.96 3.93 -1.22
N GLY A 297 6.78 4.22 -2.51
CA GLY A 297 7.42 3.50 -3.62
C GLY A 297 6.45 3.11 -4.73
N VAL A 298 6.90 2.24 -5.63
CA VAL A 298 6.10 1.69 -6.73
C VAL A 298 5.24 0.54 -6.21
N ALA A 299 3.93 0.60 -6.46
CA ALA A 299 2.99 -0.43 -6.03
C ALA A 299 3.42 -1.83 -6.52
N ASN A 300 3.46 -2.78 -5.59
CA ASN A 300 3.82 -4.17 -5.85
C ASN A 300 2.79 -5.09 -5.16
N LEU A 301 1.95 -5.72 -5.98
CA LEU A 301 0.86 -6.55 -5.49
C LEU A 301 1.38 -7.86 -4.88
N GLU A 302 2.48 -8.42 -5.38
CA GLU A 302 3.07 -9.64 -4.85
C GLU A 302 3.48 -9.46 -3.40
N HIS A 303 4.32 -8.46 -3.13
CA HIS A 303 4.77 -8.16 -1.78
C HIS A 303 3.58 -7.87 -0.85
N SER A 304 2.61 -7.11 -1.35
CA SER A 304 1.40 -6.80 -0.59
C SER A 304 0.60 -8.06 -0.23
N CYS A 305 0.43 -8.99 -1.18
CA CYS A 305 -0.22 -10.28 -0.94
C CYS A 305 0.57 -11.13 0.05
N SER A 306 1.90 -11.20 -0.06
CA SER A 306 2.76 -11.94 0.86
C SER A 306 2.67 -11.40 2.29
N ILE A 307 2.69 -10.07 2.46
CA ILE A 307 2.47 -9.42 3.75
C ILE A 307 1.11 -9.83 4.33
N LEU A 308 0.02 -9.66 3.56
CA LEU A 308 -1.32 -9.93 4.04
C LEU A 308 -1.53 -11.42 4.39
N ALA A 309 -1.07 -12.32 3.52
CA ALA A 309 -1.22 -13.76 3.65
C ALA A 309 -0.37 -14.38 4.76
N ALA A 310 0.74 -13.73 5.15
CA ALA A 310 1.52 -14.13 6.32
C ALA A 310 0.71 -14.07 7.64
N GLY A 311 -0.39 -13.31 7.63
CA GLY A 311 -1.34 -13.27 8.71
C GLY A 311 -1.01 -12.24 9.78
N ARG A 312 -1.96 -12.08 10.69
CA ARG A 312 -1.88 -11.10 11.76
C ARG A 312 -0.97 -11.58 12.88
N LEU A 313 -0.07 -10.72 13.34
CA LEU A 313 0.66 -10.92 14.60
C LEU A 313 0.37 -9.77 15.58
N PRO A 314 -0.47 -9.98 16.59
CA PRO A 314 -0.79 -8.96 17.58
C PRO A 314 0.43 -8.45 18.35
N GLY A 315 0.58 -7.14 18.40
CA GLY A 315 1.60 -6.48 19.21
C GLY A 315 1.31 -6.60 20.72
N THR A 316 2.33 -6.34 21.54
CA THR A 316 2.21 -6.41 23.00
C THR A 316 2.81 -5.18 23.67
N SER A 317 2.42 -4.88 24.90
CA SER A 317 2.98 -3.77 25.69
C SER A 317 4.37 -4.07 26.29
N GLY A 318 5.01 -5.17 25.89
CA GLY A 318 6.26 -5.65 26.48
C GLY A 318 7.13 -6.41 25.49
N ILE A 319 8.19 -7.04 26.00
CA ILE A 319 9.20 -7.75 25.19
C ILE A 319 9.12 -9.27 25.33
N ASP A 320 8.05 -9.80 25.91
CA ASP A 320 7.80 -11.24 26.09
C ASP A 320 6.78 -11.77 25.04
N ALA A 321 6.86 -11.27 23.80
CA ALA A 321 6.09 -11.74 22.64
C ALA A 321 6.83 -12.87 21.87
N PRO A 322 6.17 -13.63 20.96
CA PRO A 322 6.88 -14.38 19.93
C PRO A 322 7.65 -13.44 18.99
N PHE A 323 8.63 -13.99 18.26
CA PHE A 323 9.27 -13.27 17.17
C PHE A 323 8.34 -13.27 15.96
N ALA A 324 8.26 -12.12 15.29
CA ALA A 324 7.60 -11.95 14.03
C ALA A 324 8.43 -12.59 12.92
N GLU A 325 7.72 -13.17 11.96
CA GLU A 325 8.28 -13.63 10.69
C GLU A 325 8.63 -12.42 9.81
N SER A 326 9.35 -12.70 8.71
CA SER A 326 9.79 -11.70 7.73
C SER A 326 8.66 -10.89 7.09
N PHE A 327 7.43 -11.40 7.12
CA PHE A 327 6.22 -10.74 6.63
C PHE A 327 5.14 -10.77 7.69
N GLY A 328 4.30 -9.74 7.73
CA GLY A 328 3.12 -9.73 8.58
C GLY A 328 2.54 -8.35 8.78
N TRP A 329 1.45 -8.32 9.54
CA TRP A 329 0.72 -7.09 9.84
C TRP A 329 -0.01 -7.20 11.18
N ASP A 330 -0.48 -6.05 11.68
CA ASP A 330 -1.41 -5.95 12.79
C ASP A 330 -2.31 -4.71 12.66
N LEU A 331 -3.39 -4.70 13.45
CA LEU A 331 -4.20 -3.53 13.77
C LEU A 331 -4.30 -3.45 15.30
N ALA A 332 -3.54 -2.55 15.90
CA ALA A 332 -3.44 -2.38 17.34
C ALA A 332 -4.21 -1.16 17.80
N SER A 333 -4.96 -1.29 18.90
CA SER A 333 -5.58 -0.15 19.57
C SER A 333 -4.63 0.39 20.64
N ILE A 334 -4.21 1.65 20.50
CA ILE A 334 -3.18 2.28 21.34
C ILE A 334 -3.82 3.40 22.17
N PRO A 335 -3.89 3.24 23.50
CA PRO A 335 -4.32 4.31 24.39
C PRO A 335 -3.36 5.50 24.37
N THR A 336 -3.83 6.65 24.81
CA THR A 336 -3.03 7.88 24.95
C THR A 336 -1.78 7.62 25.78
N ASN A 337 -0.62 8.11 25.33
CA ASN A 337 0.66 7.98 26.03
C ASN A 337 1.05 6.51 26.34
N GLN A 338 0.66 5.57 25.48
CA GLN A 338 1.04 4.16 25.56
C GLN A 338 1.79 3.73 24.29
N SER A 339 2.43 2.57 24.37
CA SER A 339 3.09 1.93 23.23
C SER A 339 2.68 0.47 23.08
N VAL A 340 2.82 -0.01 21.86
CA VAL A 340 2.70 -1.41 21.48
C VAL A 340 3.94 -1.80 20.68
N ALA A 341 4.38 -3.04 20.84
CA ALA A 341 5.63 -3.51 20.25
C ALA A 341 5.55 -4.93 19.68
N TRP A 342 6.40 -5.17 18.69
CA TRP A 342 6.68 -6.44 18.04
C TRP A 342 8.15 -6.75 18.15
N LYS A 343 8.49 -8.04 18.20
CA LYS A 343 9.88 -8.49 18.24
C LYS A 343 10.26 -9.17 16.95
N PHE A 344 11.51 -9.01 16.56
CA PHE A 344 12.06 -9.64 15.39
C PHE A 344 13.45 -10.20 15.70
N GLU A 345 13.85 -11.23 14.95
CA GLU A 345 15.17 -11.84 15.06
C GLU A 345 15.77 -11.97 13.66
N ALA A 346 16.84 -11.21 13.42
CA ALA A 346 17.68 -11.33 12.24
C ALA A 346 18.82 -12.32 12.55
N LEU A 347 18.76 -13.52 11.96
CA LEU A 347 19.81 -14.54 12.14
C LEU A 347 21.03 -14.29 11.24
N ALA A 348 20.85 -13.54 10.18
CA ALA A 348 21.85 -13.09 9.22
C ALA A 348 21.64 -11.59 8.94
N PRO A 349 22.57 -10.90 8.24
CA PRO A 349 22.29 -9.56 7.77
C PRO A 349 21.02 -9.54 6.90
N VAL A 350 20.20 -8.50 7.06
CA VAL A 350 18.98 -8.29 6.29
C VAL A 350 19.25 -7.21 5.25
N ASP A 351 18.99 -7.50 3.98
CA ASP A 351 19.26 -6.56 2.88
C ASP A 351 18.36 -5.33 2.97
N GLU A 352 17.07 -5.53 3.21
CA GLU A 352 16.09 -4.45 3.33
C GLU A 352 14.98 -4.83 4.32
N ILE A 353 14.61 -3.86 5.14
CA ILE A 353 13.42 -3.91 5.98
C ILE A 353 12.55 -2.72 5.62
N VAL A 354 11.28 -2.97 5.35
CA VAL A 354 10.26 -1.95 5.21
C VAL A 354 9.17 -2.19 6.24
N ILE A 355 8.90 -1.17 7.06
CA ILE A 355 7.83 -1.19 8.06
C ILE A 355 7.00 0.07 7.86
N VAL A 356 5.70 -0.08 7.68
CA VAL A 356 4.77 1.04 7.53
C VAL A 356 3.68 0.95 8.59
N ALA A 357 3.39 2.07 9.22
CA ALA A 357 2.24 2.24 10.08
C ALA A 357 1.28 3.28 9.52
N THR A 358 -0.03 3.02 9.57
CA THR A 358 -1.07 3.97 9.14
C THR A 358 -2.25 3.95 10.10
N TRP A 359 -2.88 5.10 10.26
CA TRP A 359 -4.09 5.24 11.08
C TRP A 359 -5.02 6.24 10.46
N HIS A 360 -6.30 6.15 10.81
CA HIS A 360 -7.29 7.10 10.33
C HIS A 360 -7.43 8.29 11.26
N ARG A 361 -7.64 9.48 10.72
CA ARG A 361 -8.18 10.58 11.53
C ARG A 361 -9.63 10.27 11.89
N TRP A 362 -10.09 10.78 13.02
CA TRP A 362 -11.48 10.69 13.47
C TRP A 362 -12.26 11.95 13.12
N ILE A 363 -13.52 11.80 12.72
CA ILE A 363 -14.44 12.89 12.43
C ILE A 363 -15.70 12.70 13.27
N ASN A 364 -16.17 13.75 13.93
CA ASN A 364 -17.38 13.70 14.73
C ASN A 364 -18.63 13.58 13.84
N PRO A 365 -19.44 12.51 13.95
CA PRO A 365 -20.66 12.35 13.14
C PRO A 365 -21.71 13.43 13.37
N ALA A 366 -21.72 14.05 14.56
CA ALA A 366 -22.66 15.11 14.90
C ALA A 366 -22.23 16.49 14.37
N ASN A 367 -20.94 16.66 14.03
CA ASN A 367 -20.39 17.89 13.51
C ASN A 367 -19.10 17.60 12.73
N MET A 368 -19.18 17.57 11.40
CA MET A 368 -18.05 17.25 10.53
C MET A 368 -16.90 18.29 10.55
N ASP A 369 -17.07 19.42 11.24
CA ASP A 369 -15.98 20.37 11.49
C ASP A 369 -15.16 20.03 12.74
N ASP A 370 -15.66 19.14 13.59
CA ASP A 370 -14.97 18.62 14.76
C ASP A 370 -14.29 17.28 14.39
N TRP A 371 -12.98 17.25 14.55
CA TRP A 371 -12.13 16.14 14.12
C TRP A 371 -10.89 16.06 15.01
N ALA A 372 -10.29 14.88 15.04
CA ALA A 372 -9.06 14.62 15.76
C ALA A 372 -8.16 13.67 14.97
N ILE A 373 -6.87 13.67 15.29
CA ILE A 373 -5.90 12.73 14.76
C ILE A 373 -4.88 12.43 15.85
N ALA A 374 -4.50 11.17 16.00
CA ALA A 374 -3.41 10.79 16.90
C ALA A 374 -2.04 11.16 16.30
N GLU A 375 -1.08 11.41 17.17
CA GLU A 375 0.33 11.50 16.81
C GLU A 375 1.02 10.21 17.26
N VAL A 376 1.51 9.43 16.29
CA VAL A 376 2.12 8.12 16.52
C VAL A 376 3.51 8.11 15.92
N HIS A 377 4.50 7.74 16.71
CA HIS A 377 5.88 7.56 16.26
C HIS A 377 6.18 6.07 16.05
N LEU A 378 6.94 5.76 15.00
CA LEU A 378 7.39 4.41 14.67
C LEU A 378 8.90 4.33 14.89
N ARG A 379 9.35 3.32 15.63
CA ARG A 379 10.75 3.14 15.99
C ARG A 379 11.16 1.67 15.93
N ILE A 380 12.40 1.42 15.52
CA ILE A 380 13.09 0.15 15.77
C ILE A 380 14.27 0.36 16.72
N GLU A 381 14.45 -0.58 17.64
CA GLU A 381 15.52 -0.62 18.64
C GLU A 381 16.15 -2.01 18.64
N ARG A 382 17.46 -2.08 18.94
CA ARG A 382 18.13 -3.36 19.16
C ARG A 382 17.84 -3.86 20.56
N LEU A 383 17.70 -5.18 20.73
CA LEU A 383 17.49 -5.81 22.04
C LEU A 383 18.76 -6.55 22.48
N GLU A 384 19.33 -6.15 23.61
CA GLU A 384 20.42 -6.87 24.28
C GLU A 384 20.00 -7.18 25.72
N ASP A 385 20.02 -8.44 26.11
CA ASP A 385 19.59 -8.91 27.44
C ASP A 385 18.27 -8.30 27.92
N LYS A 386 17.25 -8.27 27.03
CA LYS A 386 15.92 -7.68 27.28
C LYS A 386 15.90 -6.16 27.47
N THR A 387 17.01 -5.47 27.21
CA THR A 387 17.09 -4.00 27.21
C THR A 387 17.05 -3.48 25.78
N ALA A 388 16.25 -2.45 25.53
CA ALA A 388 16.18 -1.81 24.22
C ALA A 388 17.27 -0.73 24.10
N PHE A 389 18.02 -0.78 23.00
CA PHE A 389 19.09 0.15 22.65
C PHE A 389 18.69 0.93 21.39
N PRO A 390 18.80 2.26 21.41
CA PRO A 390 18.44 3.08 20.27
C PRO A 390 19.41 2.83 19.12
N LEU A 391 18.86 2.77 17.90
CA LEU A 391 19.65 2.68 16.67
C LEU A 391 19.97 4.06 16.06
N THR A 392 19.62 5.15 16.73
CA THR A 392 19.88 6.52 16.26
C THR A 392 21.29 6.99 16.57
N GLY A 393 21.79 7.98 15.82
CA GLY A 393 23.10 8.58 16.05
C GLY A 393 24.27 7.68 15.61
N LEU A 394 25.50 8.13 15.87
CA LEU A 394 26.72 7.47 15.38
C LEU A 394 26.93 6.05 15.92
N GLU A 395 26.49 5.81 17.15
CA GLU A 395 26.60 4.48 17.78
C GLU A 395 25.60 3.51 17.13
N GLY A 396 24.35 3.93 16.98
CA GLY A 396 23.30 3.13 16.37
C GLY A 396 23.48 2.90 14.87
N SER A 397 24.05 3.86 14.13
CA SER A 397 24.35 3.71 12.70
C SER A 397 25.43 2.67 12.38
N SER A 398 26.06 2.06 13.39
CA SER A 398 26.98 0.93 13.17
C SER A 398 26.25 -0.40 12.91
N PHE A 399 24.92 -0.44 13.09
CA PHE A 399 24.11 -1.65 12.95
C PHE A 399 23.31 -1.76 11.65
N TYR A 400 23.39 -0.76 10.77
CA TYR A 400 22.74 -0.74 9.46
C TYR A 400 23.51 0.17 8.51
N ASP A 401 23.35 -0.02 7.20
CA ASP A 401 24.10 0.72 6.19
C ASP A 401 23.42 2.04 5.81
N VAL A 402 22.11 2.00 5.54
CA VAL A 402 21.33 3.15 5.04
C VAL A 402 19.90 3.14 5.60
N GLY A 403 19.30 4.33 5.74
CA GLY A 403 17.87 4.49 6.01
C GLY A 403 17.54 5.17 7.34
N ASN A 404 16.31 4.96 7.82
CA ASN A 404 15.85 5.43 9.13
C ASN A 404 15.38 4.31 10.04
N VAL A 405 15.57 4.58 11.33
CA VAL A 405 15.16 3.73 12.44
C VAL A 405 14.12 4.40 13.34
N VAL A 406 13.81 5.68 13.08
CA VAL A 406 12.71 6.44 13.68
C VAL A 406 11.99 7.21 12.59
N SER A 407 10.66 7.17 12.61
CA SER A 407 9.77 8.02 11.82
C SER A 407 8.77 8.68 12.76
N GLN A 408 8.78 10.01 12.80
CA GLN A 408 8.09 10.82 13.81
C GLN A 408 7.42 12.07 13.21
N SER A 409 6.80 11.96 12.05
CA SER A 409 5.99 13.08 11.53
C SER A 409 4.86 13.44 12.48
N SER A 410 4.70 14.74 12.75
CA SER A 410 3.62 15.31 13.57
C SER A 410 2.38 15.71 12.75
N VAL A 411 2.45 15.61 11.42
CA VAL A 411 1.37 16.05 10.52
C VAL A 411 0.77 14.91 9.71
N ASP A 412 1.56 13.87 9.42
CA ASP A 412 1.13 12.72 8.63
C ASP A 412 0.45 11.66 9.51
N ASN A 413 -0.47 10.91 8.91
CA ASN A 413 -1.07 9.71 9.49
C ASN A 413 -0.47 8.41 8.93
N VAL A 414 0.80 8.50 8.56
CA VAL A 414 1.65 7.42 8.10
C VAL A 414 3.03 7.59 8.70
N GLN A 415 3.63 6.49 9.15
CA GLN A 415 5.05 6.43 9.47
C GLN A 415 5.68 5.29 8.66
N MET A 416 6.92 5.46 8.23
CA MET A 416 7.62 4.42 7.47
C MET A 416 9.10 4.36 7.86
N LEU A 417 9.57 3.15 8.12
CA LEU A 417 10.97 2.81 8.24
C LEU A 417 11.39 2.08 6.97
N ARG A 418 12.53 2.50 6.41
CA ARG A 418 13.28 1.71 5.42
C ARG A 418 14.71 1.61 5.91
N ILE A 419 15.21 0.39 6.06
CA ILE A 419 16.54 0.11 6.59
C ILE A 419 17.21 -0.88 5.66
N GLU A 420 18.43 -0.56 5.22
CA GLU A 420 19.25 -1.48 4.44
C GLU A 420 20.45 -1.97 5.25
N GLY A 421 20.84 -3.22 5.03
CA GLY A 421 22.03 -3.81 5.65
C GLY A 421 21.93 -3.97 7.17
N LEU A 422 20.73 -4.23 7.71
CA LEU A 422 20.56 -4.40 9.16
C LEU A 422 21.37 -5.63 9.63
N LEU A 423 22.26 -5.44 10.59
CA LEU A 423 23.10 -6.52 11.12
C LEU A 423 22.28 -7.60 11.84
N PRO A 424 22.82 -8.82 12.00
CA PRO A 424 22.19 -9.84 12.84
C PRO A 424 21.94 -9.34 14.27
N GLY A 425 20.80 -9.76 14.83
CA GLY A 425 20.41 -9.38 16.18
C GLY A 425 18.93 -9.54 16.44
N ARG A 426 18.53 -9.21 17.67
CA ARG A 426 17.13 -9.11 18.07
C ARG A 426 16.72 -7.67 18.06
N TYR A 427 15.51 -7.42 17.61
CA TYR A 427 14.97 -6.08 17.43
C TYR A 427 13.59 -5.95 18.04
N LYS A 428 13.26 -4.75 18.49
CA LYS A 428 11.94 -4.35 18.93
C LYS A 428 11.47 -3.24 18.00
N VAL A 429 10.33 -3.42 17.36
CA VAL A 429 9.63 -2.35 16.65
C VAL A 429 8.49 -1.90 17.53
N SER A 430 8.33 -0.59 17.72
CA SER A 430 7.26 -0.03 18.55
C SER A 430 6.53 1.09 17.85
N LEU A 431 5.22 1.13 18.09
CA LEU A 431 4.39 2.31 17.90
C LEU A 431 4.18 2.98 19.25
N GLU A 432 4.50 4.26 19.34
CA GLU A 432 4.32 5.08 20.53
C GLU A 432 3.36 6.21 20.22
N ARG A 433 2.30 6.32 21.00
CA ARG A 433 1.34 7.41 20.87
C ARG A 433 1.70 8.53 21.82
N VAL A 434 1.92 9.73 21.27
CA VAL A 434 2.51 10.87 21.99
C VAL A 434 1.58 12.09 22.10
N ASP A 435 0.37 12.01 21.56
CA ASP A 435 -0.66 13.03 21.73
C ASP A 435 -1.43 12.89 23.05
N ASP A 436 -2.19 13.93 23.40
CA ASP A 436 -3.03 13.99 24.61
C ASP A 436 -4.51 13.67 24.36
N HIS A 437 -4.90 13.17 23.17
CA HIS A 437 -6.31 12.90 22.87
C HIS A 437 -6.78 11.65 23.65
N PRO A 438 -7.90 11.71 24.40
CA PRO A 438 -8.20 10.71 25.44
C PRO A 438 -8.72 9.35 24.94
N ASN A 439 -9.23 9.28 23.72
CA ASN A 439 -9.74 8.03 23.15
C ASN A 439 -8.60 7.17 22.62
N ASP A 440 -8.69 5.85 22.74
CA ASP A 440 -7.80 4.89 22.07
C ASP A 440 -7.80 5.10 20.55
N TRP A 441 -6.68 4.75 19.90
CA TRP A 441 -6.51 4.90 18.47
C TRP A 441 -6.10 3.60 17.80
N ASP A 442 -6.83 3.18 16.78
CA ASP A 442 -6.48 2.02 15.98
C ASP A 442 -5.39 2.40 14.97
N VAL A 443 -4.26 1.71 15.02
CA VAL A 443 -3.10 1.90 14.16
C VAL A 443 -2.74 0.57 13.52
N SER A 444 -2.75 0.53 12.19
CA SER A 444 -2.24 -0.63 11.48
C SER A 444 -0.74 -0.52 11.28
N ILE A 445 -0.05 -1.65 11.38
CA ILE A 445 1.35 -1.80 10.99
C ILE A 445 1.48 -2.98 10.02
N ALA A 446 2.35 -2.85 9.03
CA ALA A 446 2.70 -3.91 8.09
C ALA A 446 4.22 -3.89 7.87
N TRP A 447 4.81 -5.07 7.67
CA TRP A 447 6.25 -5.18 7.46
C TRP A 447 6.62 -6.25 6.43
N ARG A 448 7.76 -6.01 5.77
CA ARG A 448 8.49 -6.99 4.98
C ARG A 448 9.99 -6.90 5.22
N TRP A 449 10.64 -8.06 5.25
CA TRP A 449 12.07 -8.24 5.44
C TRP A 449 12.58 -9.06 4.27
N SER A 450 13.58 -8.56 3.55
CA SER A 450 14.29 -9.34 2.54
C SER A 450 15.65 -9.77 3.10
N ASP A 451 15.80 -11.05 3.37
CA ASP A 451 17.07 -11.62 3.80
C ASP A 451 18.04 -11.74 2.61
N VAL A 452 19.35 -11.60 2.87
CA VAL A 452 20.46 -11.86 1.92
C VAL A 452 20.40 -13.26 1.27
N LEU A 453 19.61 -14.17 1.85
CA LEU A 453 19.49 -15.57 1.46
C LEU A 453 18.04 -15.95 1.15
N GLY A 454 17.36 -15.22 0.25
CA GLY A 454 16.03 -15.63 -0.19
C GLY A 454 15.46 -14.79 -1.34
N ASN A 455 15.49 -15.37 -2.54
CA ASN A 455 14.85 -14.93 -3.78
C ASN A 455 15.53 -13.79 -4.53
N GLY A 456 16.51 -14.16 -5.35
CA GLY A 456 16.81 -13.46 -6.61
C GLY A 456 15.66 -13.53 -7.63
N GLN A 457 14.42 -13.28 -7.19
CA GLN A 457 13.38 -12.74 -8.04
C GLN A 457 13.21 -11.28 -7.63
N THR A 458 14.03 -10.42 -8.22
CA THR A 458 13.61 -9.05 -8.44
C THR A 458 12.50 -9.07 -9.50
N PRO A 459 11.30 -8.55 -9.21
CA PRO A 459 10.26 -8.28 -10.20
C PRO A 459 10.61 -7.08 -11.09
N SER A 460 11.82 -7.06 -11.65
CA SER A 460 12.22 -6.08 -12.64
C SER A 460 13.09 -6.80 -13.65
N GLY A 461 12.50 -7.11 -14.81
CA GLY A 461 13.25 -7.59 -15.94
C GLY A 461 14.27 -6.54 -16.40
N GLU A 462 15.47 -6.59 -15.83
CA GLU A 462 16.72 -6.13 -16.42
C GLU A 462 17.89 -6.87 -15.75
N ARG A 463 18.28 -7.98 -16.40
CA ARG A 463 19.57 -8.68 -16.39
C ARG A 463 20.38 -8.80 -15.08
N GLU A 464 20.52 -10.07 -14.69
CA GLU A 464 21.72 -10.67 -14.11
C GLU A 464 23.02 -9.94 -14.46
N HIS A 465 23.79 -9.61 -13.42
CA HIS A 465 25.20 -9.98 -13.41
C HIS A 465 25.58 -10.35 -11.96
N ASN A 466 26.19 -11.53 -11.82
CA ASN A 466 27.15 -11.97 -10.81
C ASN A 466 26.88 -11.76 -9.31
N ASN A 467 26.18 -12.72 -8.67
CA ASN A 467 26.48 -13.09 -7.28
C ASN A 467 26.43 -14.61 -7.04
N ASN A 468 27.62 -15.21 -6.98
CA ASN A 468 27.89 -16.57 -6.50
C ASN A 468 27.62 -16.68 -4.99
N SER A 469 26.35 -16.72 -4.56
CA SER A 469 26.03 -16.99 -3.15
C SER A 469 25.40 -18.37 -2.96
N PHE A 470 26.08 -19.19 -2.17
CA PHE A 470 25.65 -20.51 -1.73
C PHE A 470 24.39 -20.39 -0.85
N SER A 471 23.24 -20.84 -1.33
CA SER A 471 22.01 -20.86 -0.53
C SER A 471 22.02 -22.06 0.43
N ILE A 472 21.91 -21.79 1.73
CA ILE A 472 21.72 -22.83 2.74
C ILE A 472 20.43 -23.63 2.49
N PHE A 473 19.46 -23.05 1.80
CA PHE A 473 18.25 -23.72 1.38
C PHE A 473 18.51 -24.74 0.26
N ALA A 474 19.37 -24.42 -0.71
CA ALA A 474 19.80 -25.38 -1.74
C ALA A 474 20.60 -26.53 -1.11
N PHE A 475 21.43 -26.24 -0.11
CA PHE A 475 22.14 -27.25 0.67
C PHE A 475 21.20 -28.13 1.51
N LEU A 476 20.23 -27.53 2.20
CA LEU A 476 19.25 -28.26 3.01
C LEU A 476 18.31 -29.10 2.14
N GLN A 477 17.92 -28.61 0.96
CA GLN A 477 17.12 -29.38 -0.01
C GLN A 477 17.90 -30.55 -0.62
N LEU A 478 19.19 -30.36 -0.89
CA LEU A 478 20.09 -31.44 -1.30
C LEU A 478 20.26 -32.49 -0.19
N LEU A 479 20.45 -32.06 1.07
CA LEU A 479 20.51 -32.97 2.22
C LEU A 479 19.19 -33.70 2.47
N ASN A 480 18.05 -33.04 2.29
CA ASN A 480 16.74 -33.64 2.48
C ASN A 480 16.37 -34.65 1.38
N SER A 481 17.06 -34.55 0.23
CA SER A 481 16.87 -35.45 -0.92
C SER A 481 17.95 -36.53 -1.01
N TRP A 482 18.84 -36.63 0.00
CA TRP A 482 20.00 -37.51 -0.01
C TRP A 482 19.63 -38.98 -0.15
N GLY A 483 20.17 -39.65 -1.17
CA GLY A 483 19.90 -41.06 -1.45
C GLY A 483 19.61 -41.35 -2.93
N VAL A 484 19.08 -42.55 -3.19
CA VAL A 484 18.79 -43.02 -4.54
C VAL A 484 17.53 -42.36 -5.08
N CYS A 485 17.59 -41.80 -6.29
CA CYS A 485 16.45 -41.16 -6.93
C CYS A 485 15.39 -42.21 -7.34
N PRO A 486 14.09 -41.97 -7.05
CA PRO A 486 13.02 -42.86 -7.49
C PRO A 486 12.82 -42.86 -9.02
N SER A 487 13.17 -41.75 -9.70
CA SER A 487 13.23 -41.62 -11.16
C SER A 487 14.00 -40.34 -11.57
N ASP A 488 14.61 -40.31 -12.76
CA ASP A 488 15.34 -39.14 -13.30
C ASP A 488 14.47 -37.87 -13.46
N LYS A 489 13.14 -38.00 -13.41
CA LYS A 489 12.20 -36.88 -13.56
C LYS A 489 11.72 -36.30 -12.24
N ASP A 490 11.91 -37.00 -11.13
CA ASP A 490 11.43 -36.61 -9.79
C ASP A 490 12.59 -36.21 -8.85
N CYS A 491 13.80 -36.04 -9.37
CA CYS A 491 15.01 -35.81 -8.60
C CYS A 491 15.74 -34.53 -9.03
N PRO A 492 15.15 -33.34 -8.81
CA PRO A 492 15.75 -32.07 -9.26
C PRO A 492 17.10 -31.74 -8.58
N TYR A 493 17.53 -32.54 -7.60
CA TYR A 493 18.77 -32.37 -6.84
C TYR A 493 19.85 -33.41 -7.18
N ASP A 494 19.62 -34.28 -8.17
CA ASP A 494 20.65 -35.08 -8.85
C ASP A 494 21.30 -34.18 -9.92
N LEU A 495 22.28 -33.40 -9.49
CA LEU A 495 22.89 -32.33 -10.26
C LEU A 495 23.91 -32.86 -11.27
N ASN A 496 24.46 -34.05 -11.04
CA ASN A 496 25.40 -34.69 -11.94
C ASN A 496 24.72 -35.72 -12.88
N GLY A 497 23.46 -36.06 -12.63
CA GLY A 497 22.64 -36.98 -13.44
C GLY A 497 23.02 -38.45 -13.25
N ASP A 498 23.53 -38.84 -12.08
CA ASP A 498 23.99 -40.20 -11.80
C ASP A 498 22.93 -41.12 -11.15
N GLY A 499 21.73 -40.58 -10.93
CA GLY A 499 20.59 -41.28 -10.32
C GLY A 499 20.63 -41.31 -8.79
N GLN A 500 21.54 -40.56 -8.16
CA GLN A 500 21.63 -40.41 -6.71
C GLN A 500 21.84 -38.94 -6.34
N VAL A 501 21.32 -38.53 -5.19
CA VAL A 501 21.68 -37.26 -4.57
C VAL A 501 22.71 -37.55 -3.49
N GLY A 502 23.94 -37.11 -3.70
CA GLY A 502 25.04 -37.38 -2.79
C GLY A 502 26.20 -36.38 -2.84
N ILE A 503 27.40 -36.86 -2.50
CA ILE A 503 28.60 -36.02 -2.38
C ILE A 503 28.97 -35.41 -3.74
N LEU A 504 28.74 -36.11 -4.84
CA LEU A 504 29.07 -35.60 -6.17
C LEU A 504 28.13 -34.47 -6.59
N ASP A 505 26.86 -34.50 -6.18
CA ASP A 505 25.92 -33.39 -6.36
C ASP A 505 26.23 -32.24 -5.45
N LEU A 506 26.68 -32.50 -4.22
CA LEU A 506 27.19 -31.45 -3.34
C LEU A 506 28.42 -30.77 -3.96
N LEU A 507 29.31 -31.54 -4.58
CA LEU A 507 30.47 -30.98 -5.30
C LEU A 507 30.05 -30.24 -6.57
N ALA A 508 29.05 -30.73 -7.31
CA ALA A 508 28.50 -30.07 -8.50
C ALA A 508 27.77 -28.76 -8.11
N LEU A 509 27.08 -28.76 -6.97
CA LEU A 509 26.48 -27.57 -6.36
C LEU A 509 27.57 -26.57 -6.02
N LEU A 510 28.62 -26.99 -5.31
CA LEU A 510 29.77 -26.16 -4.95
C LEU A 510 30.58 -25.63 -6.16
N GLN A 511 30.59 -26.34 -7.29
CA GLN A 511 31.25 -25.91 -8.53
C GLN A 511 30.47 -24.88 -9.34
N LYS A 512 29.17 -24.70 -9.05
CA LYS A 512 28.34 -23.63 -9.65
C LYS A 512 28.48 -22.30 -8.91
N TYR A 513 29.34 -22.24 -7.88
CA TYR A 513 29.68 -21.06 -7.08
C TYR A 513 31.17 -20.73 -7.15
#